data_AF-A0A1L7GDE0-F1
#
_entry.id   AF-A0A1L7GDE0-F1
#
_cell.length_a   1.000
_cell.length_b   1.000
_cell.length_c   1.000
_cell.angle_alpha   90.00
_cell.angle_beta   90.00
_cell.angle_gamma   90.00
#
_symmetry.space_group_name_H-M   'P 1'
#
loop_
_entity.id
_entity.type
_entity.pdbx_description
1 polymer ?
#
loop_
_entity_poly.entity_id
_entity_poly.type
_entity_poly.pdbx_seq_one_letter_code
_entity_poly.pdbx_strand_id
1 'polypeptide(L)' 'MGRLWDKYTGTRLAVTRASGSGPSMTVSREWTYEKGSDGRRRKVETFRFDSRDMKNPLRDTVLGAGWTWRGVAYRL' A
#
# COMPACT_ATOMS: atom_id res chain seq x y z
N MET A 1 -11.12 38.40 -6.55
CA MET A 1 -10.87 37.94 -5.17
C MET A 1 -11.09 36.44 -5.11
N GLY A 2 -10.04 35.68 -4.78
CA GLY A 2 -10.00 34.23 -4.92
C GLY A 2 -10.60 33.47 -3.72
N ARG A 3 -11.22 32.34 -4.03
CA ARG A 3 -11.34 31.19 -3.12
C ARG A 3 -10.82 29.98 -3.88
N LEU A 4 -9.55 29.65 -3.66
CA LEU A 4 -8.74 28.73 -4.45
C LEU A 4 -8.56 27.38 -3.75
N TRP A 5 -9.59 26.84 -3.07
CA TRP A 5 -9.42 25.63 -2.25
C TRP A 5 -10.47 24.53 -2.43
N ASP A 6 -11.45 24.68 -3.32
CA ASP A 6 -12.52 23.66 -3.50
C ASP A 6 -12.18 22.51 -4.49
N LYS A 7 -10.93 22.35 -4.95
CA LYS A 7 -10.61 21.37 -6.02
C LYS A 7 -10.06 20.01 -5.58
N TYR A 8 -9.93 19.73 -4.29
CA TYR A 8 -9.44 18.43 -3.81
C TYR A 8 -10.48 17.69 -2.97
N THR A 9 -11.74 17.72 -3.41
CA THR A 9 -12.77 16.83 -2.89
C THR A 9 -12.47 15.38 -3.29
N GLY A 10 -12.00 14.63 -2.29
CA GLY A 10 -12.59 13.33 -2.02
C GLY A 10 -11.88 12.14 -2.64
N THR A 11 -10.90 11.61 -1.91
CA THR A 11 -10.84 10.16 -1.71
C THR A 11 -10.42 9.89 -0.29
N ARG A 12 -11.38 9.90 0.65
CA ARG A 12 -11.15 9.32 1.97
C ARG A 12 -11.17 7.80 1.77
N LEU A 13 -10.04 7.24 1.37
CA LEU A 13 -9.86 5.81 1.22
C LEU A 13 -10.15 5.19 2.59
N ALA A 14 -11.30 4.55 2.73
CA ALA A 14 -11.60 3.74 3.88
C ALA A 14 -10.60 2.57 3.85
N VAL A 15 -9.50 2.70 4.60
CA VAL A 15 -8.58 1.60 4.88
C VAL A 15 -9.37 0.61 5.72
N THR A 16 -9.99 -0.37 5.06
CA THR A 16 -10.55 -1.54 5.73
C THR A 16 -9.39 -2.31 6.36
N ARG A 17 -9.21 -2.14 7.67
CA ARG A 17 -8.26 -2.92 8.46
C ARG A 17 -8.85 -4.31 8.67
N ALA A 18 -8.69 -5.20 7.70
CA ALA A 18 -8.92 -6.62 7.90
C ALA A 18 -7.71 -7.19 8.65
N SER A 19 -7.84 -7.37 9.96
CA SER A 19 -6.85 -8.10 10.76
C SER A 19 -7.18 -9.60 10.66
N GLY A 20 -6.41 -10.32 9.85
CA GLY A 20 -6.47 -11.78 9.76
C GLY A 20 -5.19 -12.42 10.28
N SER A 21 -5.32 -13.60 10.88
CA SER A 21 -4.19 -14.46 11.26
C SER A 21 -3.85 -15.38 10.09
N GLY A 22 -2.65 -15.27 9.51
CA GLY A 22 -2.20 -16.08 8.36
C GLY A 22 -1.39 -15.26 7.34
N PRO A 23 -0.94 -15.86 6.22
CA PRO A 23 -0.28 -15.13 5.15
C PRO A 23 -1.22 -14.03 4.63
N SER A 24 -0.92 -12.77 4.99
CA SER A 24 -1.64 -11.63 4.43
C SER A 24 -1.37 -11.59 2.93
N MET A 25 -2.42 -11.77 2.13
CA MET A 25 -2.39 -11.57 0.67
C MET A 25 -2.87 -10.16 0.31
N THR A 26 -2.69 -9.20 1.23
CA THR A 26 -3.22 -7.86 1.09
C THR A 26 -2.33 -7.05 0.16
N VAL A 27 -2.88 -6.70 -1.01
CA VAL A 27 -2.28 -5.72 -1.91
C VAL A 27 -3.03 -4.40 -1.75
N SER A 28 -2.34 -3.39 -1.22
CA SER A 28 -2.84 -2.01 -1.17
C SER A 28 -2.39 -1.28 -2.42
N ARG A 29 -3.33 -0.58 -3.09
CA ARG A 29 -3.05 0.20 -4.31
C ARG A 29 -3.72 1.56 -4.21
N GLU A 30 -3.00 2.60 -4.63
CA GLU A 30 -3.53 3.96 -4.77
C GLU A 30 -3.40 4.44 -6.20
N TRP A 31 -4.36 5.28 -6.60
CA TRP A 31 -4.43 5.82 -7.94
C TRP A 31 -4.74 7.30 -7.89
N THR A 32 -4.11 8.06 -8.79
CA THR A 32 -4.44 9.46 -9.04
C THR A 32 -4.91 9.63 -10.48
N TYR A 33 -5.80 10.60 -10.69
CA TYR A 33 -6.21 10.99 -12.03
C TYR A 33 -5.40 12.21 -12.47
N GLU A 34 -4.67 12.07 -13.58
CA GLU A 34 -3.88 13.13 -14.16
C GLU A 34 -4.45 13.50 -15.54
N LYS A 35 -4.18 14.73 -15.99
CA LYS A 35 -4.57 15.18 -17.33
C LYS A 35 -3.37 15.02 -18.26
N GLY A 36 -3.51 14.17 -19.28
CA GLY A 36 -2.48 13.95 -20.29
C GLY A 36 -2.27 15.15 -21.21
N SER A 37 -1.19 15.12 -21.99
CA SER A 37 -0.89 16.14 -23.01
C SER A 37 -1.96 16.21 -24.11
N ASP A 38 -2.72 15.13 -24.29
CA ASP A 38 -3.91 15.02 -25.16
C ASP A 38 -5.19 15.61 -24.52
N GLY A 39 -5.09 16.12 -23.30
CA GLY A 39 -6.19 16.68 -22.53
C GLY A 39 -7.12 15.64 -21.89
N ARG A 40 -6.87 14.34 -22.06
CA ARG A 40 -7.70 13.26 -21.50
C ARG A 40 -7.28 12.93 -20.08
N ARG A 41 -8.23 12.48 -19.25
CA ARG A 41 -7.94 11.98 -17.90
C ARG A 41 -7.31 10.60 -17.99
N ARG A 42 -6.13 10.42 -17.42
CA ARG A 42 -5.45 9.13 -17.25
C ARG A 42 -5.45 8.75 -15.77
N LYS A 43 -5.66 7.45 -15.50
CA LYS A 43 -5.47 6.87 -14.17
C LYS A 43 -4.01 6.44 -14.04
N VAL A 44 -3.32 6.94 -13.03
CA VAL A 44 -1.89 6.67 -12.76
C VAL A 44 -1.79 5.98 -11.40
N GLU A 45 -1.10 4.84 -11.33
CA GLU A 45 -0.82 4.16 -10.06
C GLU A 45 0.27 4.95 -9.33
N THR A 46 -0.02 5.44 -8.14
CA THR A 46 0.92 6.25 -7.33
C THR A 46 1.52 5.46 -6.19
N PHE A 47 0.84 4.41 -5.74
CA PHE A 47 1.30 3.57 -4.65
C PHE A 47 0.87 2.12 -4.86
N ARG A 48 1.78 1.21 -4.58
CA ARG A 48 1.52 -0.23 -4.49
C ARG A 48 2.30 -0.81 -3.34
N PHE A 49 1.61 -1.53 -2.48
CA PHE A 49 2.19 -2.27 -1.37
C PHE A 49 1.63 -3.67 -1.34
N ASP A 50 2.50 -4.66 -1.41
CA ASP A 50 2.19 -6.06 -1.19
C ASP A 50 2.82 -6.48 0.13
N SER A 51 2.00 -6.90 1.09
CA SER A 51 2.50 -7.30 2.41
C SER A 51 3.45 -8.50 2.35
N ARG A 52 3.43 -9.29 1.26
CA ARG A 52 4.37 -10.40 1.04
C ARG A 52 5.79 -9.92 0.80
N ASP A 53 5.96 -8.74 0.21
CA ASP A 53 7.28 -8.15 -0.07
C ASP A 53 8.00 -7.79 1.24
N MET A 54 7.28 -7.60 2.34
CA MET A 54 7.84 -7.21 3.63
C MET A 54 8.44 -8.37 4.44
N LYS A 55 8.13 -9.62 4.11
CA LYS A 55 8.52 -10.77 4.93
C LYS A 55 10.03 -10.95 5.03
N ASN A 56 10.73 -10.88 3.89
CA ASN A 56 12.19 -11.07 3.85
C ASN A 56 12.93 -9.88 4.46
N PRO A 57 12.64 -8.61 4.08
CA PRO A 57 13.31 -7.46 4.70
C PRO A 57 13.17 -7.42 6.22
N LEU A 58 11.98 -7.72 6.76
CA LEU A 58 11.76 -7.77 8.21
C LEU A 58 12.54 -8.90 8.87
N ARG A 59 12.51 -10.10 8.29
CA ARG A 59 13.28 -11.24 8.77
C ARG A 59 14.77 -10.90 8.82
N ASP A 60 15.31 -10.37 7.73
CA ASP A 60 16.73 -10.06 7.61
C ASP A 60 17.15 -8.98 8.61
N THR A 61 16.31 -7.96 8.79
CA THR A 61 16.54 -6.88 9.77
C THR A 61 16.61 -7.43 11.19
N VAL A 62 15.65 -8.27 11.61
CA VAL A 62 15.66 -8.79 12.99
C VAL A 62 16.80 -9.78 13.22
N LEU A 63 17.13 -10.60 12.23
CA LEU A 63 18.25 -11.54 12.32
C LEU A 63 19.58 -10.77 12.38
N GLY A 64 19.73 -9.71 11.59
CA GLY A 64 20.87 -8.81 11.64
C GLY A 64 21.00 -8.07 12.98
N ALA A 65 19.87 -7.79 13.64
CA ALA A 65 19.85 -7.22 14.98
C ALA A 65 20.10 -8.23 16.10
N GLY A 66 20.29 -9.52 15.79
CA GLY A 66 20.51 -10.60 16.77
C GLY A 66 19.23 -11.17 17.39
N TRP A 67 18.07 -10.80 16.87
CA TRP A 67 16.77 -11.29 17.34
C TRP A 67 16.38 -12.56 16.57
N THR A 68 15.59 -13.42 17.20
CA THR A 68 15.08 -14.64 16.55
C THR A 68 13.75 -14.38 15.85
N TRP A 69 13.63 -14.77 14.59
CA TRP A 69 12.37 -14.73 13.83
C TRP A 69 11.55 -16.01 14.05
N ARG A 70 10.31 -15.89 14.57
CA ARG A 70 9.37 -17.02 14.70
C ARG A 70 8.20 -16.86 13.73
N GLY A 71 8.30 -17.49 12.56
CA GLY A 71 7.21 -17.58 11.60
C GLY A 71 6.42 -18.88 11.73
N VAL A 72 5.11 -18.84 11.47
CA VAL A 72 4.30 -20.06 11.27
C VAL A 72 4.54 -20.56 9.86
N ALA A 73 5.14 -21.75 9.72
CA ALA A 73 5.21 -22.45 8.46
C ALA A 73 3.87 -23.16 8.23
N TYR A 74 3.09 -22.72 7.25
CA TYR A 74 1.98 -23.50 6.74
C TYR A 74 2.54 -24.49 5.71
N ARG A 75 2.40 -25.79 5.97
CA ARG A 75 2.67 -26.83 4.99
C ARG A 75 1.48 -26.89 4.03
N LEU A 76 1.74 -26.80 2.73
CA LEU A 76 0.75 -27.06 1.67
C LEU A 76 0.53 -28.57 1.52
#